data_AF-A0A6N7P8X1-F1
#
_entry.id   AF-A0A6N7P8X1-F1
#
_cell.length_a   1.000
_cell.length_b   1.000
_cell.length_c   1.000
_cell.angle_alpha   90.00
_cell.angle_beta   90.00
_cell.angle_gamma   90.00
#
_symmetry.space_group_name_H-M   'P 1'
#
loop_
_entity.id
_entity.type
_entity.pdbx_description
1 polymer ?
#
loop_
_entity_poly.entity_id
_entity_poly.type
_entity_poly.pdbx_seq_one_letter_code
_entity_poly.pdbx_strand_id
1 'polypeptide(L)'
;MCEHEKKSCPRCNNGFECKVGSILLCQCTAVTLTQDERDYISTCYADCLCAACLKEMKAAYHKQSFRSKLYKISALLFSKK
;
A
#
# COMPACT_ATOMS: atom_id res chain seq x y z
N MET A 1 -13.65 -26.01 -5.83
CA MET A 1 -14.29 -25.35 -4.66
C MET A 1 -13.55 -24.04 -4.45
N CYS A 2 -14.20 -22.88 -4.55
CA CYS A 2 -13.50 -21.60 -4.39
C CYS A 2 -13.12 -21.42 -2.92
N GLU A 3 -11.84 -21.55 -2.60
CA GLU A 3 -11.33 -21.34 -1.24
C GLU A 3 -11.41 -19.85 -0.92
N HIS A 4 -12.31 -19.49 0.00
CA HIS A 4 -12.43 -18.16 0.57
C HIS A 4 -11.77 -18.18 1.94
N GLU A 5 -10.60 -17.57 2.08
CA GLU A 5 -9.93 -17.47 3.38
C GLU A 5 -10.31 -16.14 4.04
N LYS A 6 -10.97 -16.23 5.20
CA LYS A 6 -11.15 -15.05 6.06
C LYS A 6 -9.82 -14.78 6.74
N LYS A 7 -9.15 -13.73 6.30
CA LYS A 7 -7.89 -13.25 6.89
C LYS A 7 -8.14 -12.06 7.80
N SER A 8 -7.28 -11.88 8.78
CA SER A 8 -7.23 -10.67 9.61
C SER A 8 -6.15 -9.74 9.07
N CYS A 9 -6.51 -8.48 8.82
CA CYS A 9 -5.55 -7.49 8.33
C CYS A 9 -4.51 -7.18 9.43
N PRO A 10 -3.20 -7.39 9.22
CA PRO A 10 -2.18 -7.16 10.25
C PRO A 10 -2.03 -5.68 10.66
N ARG A 11 -2.55 -4.74 9.86
CA ARG A 11 -2.50 -3.30 10.14
C ARG A 11 -3.64 -2.81 11.05
N CYS A 12 -4.87 -3.24 10.77
CA CYS A 12 -6.05 -2.74 11.49
C CYS A 12 -6.81 -3.81 12.29
N ASN A 13 -6.37 -5.07 12.23
CA ASN A 13 -7.00 -6.25 12.83
C ASN A 13 -8.43 -6.55 12.37
N ASN A 14 -8.97 -5.82 11.38
CA ASN A 14 -10.28 -6.15 10.81
C ASN A 14 -10.19 -7.38 9.94
N GLY A 15 -11.23 -8.22 10.03
CA GLY A 15 -11.42 -9.35 9.12
C GLY A 15 -11.71 -8.87 7.70
N PHE A 16 -11.12 -9.53 6.71
CA PHE A 16 -11.41 -9.33 5.30
C PHE A 16 -11.36 -10.67 4.55
N GLU A 17 -12.00 -10.71 3.39
CA GLU A 17 -12.00 -11.89 2.54
C GLU A 17 -10.80 -11.82 1.58
N CYS A 18 -9.87 -12.75 1.73
CA CYS A 18 -8.82 -12.98 0.76
C CYS A 18 -9.28 -14.09 -0.20
N LYS A 19 -9.43 -13.73 -1.48
CA LYS A 19 -9.84 -14.64 -2.55
C LYS A 19 -8.66 -14.87 -3.50
N VAL A 20 -7.50 -15.29 -2.97
CA VAL A 20 -6.29 -15.46 -3.79
C VAL A 20 -6.50 -16.49 -4.91
N GLY A 21 -7.29 -17.56 -4.67
CA GLY A 21 -7.69 -18.53 -5.69
C GLY A 21 -8.65 -17.97 -6.76
N SER A 22 -9.15 -16.76 -6.58
CA SER A 22 -9.94 -16.02 -7.56
C SER A 22 -9.58 -14.54 -7.46
N ILE A 23 -8.31 -14.23 -7.77
CA ILE A 23 -7.69 -12.92 -7.48
C ILE A 23 -8.53 -11.73 -7.96
N LEU A 24 -9.22 -11.86 -9.10
CA LEU A 24 -10.11 -10.82 -9.64
C LEU A 24 -11.24 -10.41 -8.67
N LEU A 25 -11.63 -11.30 -7.77
CA LEU A 25 -12.67 -11.10 -6.75
C LEU A 25 -12.10 -10.74 -5.37
N CYS A 26 -10.77 -10.67 -5.23
CA CYS A 26 -10.13 -10.36 -3.96
C CYS A 26 -10.27 -8.86 -3.64
N GLN A 27 -10.49 -8.51 -2.38
CA GLN A 27 -10.63 -7.09 -1.99
C GLN A 27 -9.38 -6.26 -2.33
N CYS A 28 -8.20 -6.88 -2.45
CA CYS A 28 -6.98 -6.18 -2.83
C CYS A 28 -7.00 -5.64 -4.27
N THR A 29 -7.73 -6.26 -5.20
CA THR A 29 -7.80 -5.80 -6.61
C THR A 29 -8.65 -4.56 -6.79
N ALA A 30 -9.51 -4.23 -5.82
CA ALA A 30 -10.25 -2.97 -5.79
C ALA A 30 -9.33 -1.74 -5.59
N VAL A 31 -8.04 -1.95 -5.27
CA VAL A 31 -7.05 -0.89 -5.10
C VAL A 31 -5.95 -1.04 -6.15
N THR A 32 -5.99 -0.19 -7.17
CA THR A 32 -4.92 -0.14 -8.19
C THR A 32 -3.64 0.40 -7.57
N LEU A 33 -2.60 -0.43 -7.52
CA LEU A 33 -1.28 -0.06 -7.05
C LEU A 33 -0.26 -0.10 -8.20
N THR A 34 0.73 0.79 -8.19
CA THR A 34 1.92 0.67 -9.06
C THR A 34 2.89 -0.37 -8.49
N GLN A 35 3.95 -0.70 -9.24
CA GLN A 35 4.97 -1.63 -8.76
C GLN A 35 5.70 -1.06 -7.53
N ASP A 36 6.16 0.20 -7.58
CA ASP A 36 6.82 0.85 -6.44
C ASP A 36 5.92 0.93 -5.19
N GLU A 37 4.62 1.16 -5.38
CA GLU A 37 3.65 1.16 -4.27
C GLU A 37 3.53 -0.23 -3.63
N ARG A 38 3.52 -1.30 -4.44
CA ARG A 38 3.52 -2.68 -3.94
C ARG A 38 4.80 -3.02 -3.20
N ASP A 39 5.95 -2.65 -3.77
CA ASP A 39 7.25 -2.90 -3.15
C ASP A 39 7.34 -2.19 -1.80
N TYR A 40 6.93 -0.92 -1.73
CA TYR A 40 6.83 -0.17 -0.47
C TYR A 40 5.96 -0.89 0.57
N ILE A 41 4.77 -1.37 0.17
CA ILE A 41 3.87 -2.09 1.09
C ILE A 41 4.51 -3.40 1.56
N SER A 42 5.16 -4.15 0.67
CA SER A 42 5.84 -5.42 0.97
C SER A 42 6.99 -5.25 1.98
N THR A 43 7.67 -4.09 1.98
CA THR A 43 8.67 -3.79 3.02
C THR A 43 8.07 -3.57 4.41
N CYS A 44 6.79 -3.20 4.48
CA CYS A 44 6.11 -2.90 5.75
C CYS A 44 5.30 -4.09 6.29
N TYR A 45 4.74 -4.92 5.40
CA TYR A 45 3.84 -6.02 5.77
C TYR A 45 4.10 -7.25 4.91
N ALA A 46 4.24 -8.41 5.56
CA ALA A 46 4.49 -9.69 4.90
C ALA A 46 3.18 -10.44 4.50
N ASP A 47 2.02 -10.00 4.97
CA ASP A 47 0.72 -10.61 4.66
C ASP A 47 -0.24 -9.63 3.98
N CYS A 48 -1.38 -10.13 3.54
CA CYS A 48 -2.39 -9.37 2.82
C CYS A 48 -3.03 -8.29 3.70
N LEU A 49 -3.22 -7.10 3.13
CA LEU A 49 -3.94 -6.00 3.77
C LEU A 49 -5.35 -5.88 3.18
N CYS A 50 -6.30 -5.43 4.00
CA CYS A 50 -7.64 -5.10 3.53
C CYS A 50 -7.60 -3.87 2.59
N ALA A 51 -8.64 -3.69 1.77
CA ALA A 51 -8.71 -2.60 0.79
C ALA A 51 -8.57 -1.21 1.42
N ALA A 52 -9.11 -0.99 2.62
CA ALA A 52 -8.97 0.28 3.33
C ALA A 52 -7.51 0.57 3.68
N CYS A 53 -6.81 -0.42 4.25
CA CYS A 53 -5.40 -0.29 4.61
C CYS A 53 -4.51 -0.12 3.37
N LEU A 54 -4.81 -0.80 2.25
CA LEU A 54 -4.09 -0.60 0.98
C LEU A 54 -4.22 0.84 0.47
N LYS A 55 -5.41 1.44 0.53
CA LYS A 55 -5.63 2.85 0.16
C LYS A 55 -4.83 3.81 1.04
N GLU A 56 -4.79 3.55 2.34
CA GLU A 56 -4.01 4.37 3.28
C GLU A 56 -2.51 4.23 3.05
N MET A 57 -2.01 3.02 2.79
CA MET A 57 -0.60 2.77 2.48
C MET A 57 -0.19 3.44 1.18
N LYS A 58 -1.06 3.40 0.15
CA LYS A 58 -0.87 4.17 -1.08
C LYS A 58 -0.72 5.67 -0.77
N ALA A 59 -1.62 6.23 0.03
CA ALA A 59 -1.53 7.64 0.41
C ALA A 59 -0.25 7.96 1.21
N ALA A 60 0.21 7.05 2.08
CA ALA A 60 1.46 7.21 2.82
C ALA A 60 2.69 7.23 1.88
N TYR A 61 2.74 6.34 0.90
CA TYR A 61 3.79 6.32 -0.13
C TYR A 61 3.88 7.66 -0.89
N HIS A 62 2.74 8.16 -1.37
CA HIS A 62 2.69 9.45 -2.09
C HIS A 62 3.11 10.63 -1.20
N LYS A 63 2.68 10.65 0.07
CA LYS A 63 3.10 11.67 1.03
C LYS A 63 4.63 11.64 1.23
N GLN A 64 5.22 10.45 1.39
CA GLN A 64 6.66 10.30 1.58
C GLN A 64 7.45 10.73 0.33
N SER A 65 6.99 10.32 -0.86
CA SER A 65 7.59 10.71 -2.14
C SER A 65 7.53 12.22 -2.34
N PHE A 66 6.39 12.86 -2.05
CA PHE A 66 6.22 14.30 -2.15
C PHE A 66 7.12 15.06 -1.17
N ARG A 67 7.17 14.64 0.10
CA ARG A 67 8.06 15.24 1.12
C ARG A 67 9.53 15.17 0.68
N SER A 68 9.95 14.04 0.12
CA SER A 68 11.33 13.84 -0.34
C SER A 68 11.67 14.75 -1.52
N LYS A 69 10.74 14.94 -2.46
CA LYS A 69 10.90 15.87 -3.59
C LYS A 69 10.99 17.32 -3.10
N LEU A 70 10.11 17.72 -2.19
CA LEU A 70 10.14 19.07 -1.60
C LEU A 70 11.45 19.35 -0.86
N TYR A 71 11.95 18.39 -0.07
CA TYR A 71 13.23 18.55 0.63
C TYR A 71 14.37 18.78 -0.36
N LYS A 72 14.46 17.99 -1.43
CA LYS A 72 15.48 18.16 -2.47
C LYS A 72 15.38 19.52 -3.15
N ILE A 73 14.17 19.97 -3.49
CA ILE A 73 13.96 21.30 -4.07
C ILE A 73 14.43 22.40 -3.11
N SER A 74 14.03 22.32 -1.84
CA SER A 74 14.45 23.31 -0.84
C SER A 74 15.97 23.33 -0.68
N ALA A 75 16.63 22.17 -0.58
CA ALA A 75 18.08 22.07 -0.47
C ALA A 75 18.78 22.69 -1.68
N LEU A 76 18.26 22.50 -2.89
CA LEU A 76 18.80 23.13 -4.11
C LEU A 76 18.64 24.65 -4.11
N LEU A 77 17.51 25.17 -3.59
CA LEU A 77 17.26 26.60 -3.50
C LEU A 77 18.15 27.29 -2.45
N PHE A 78 18.52 26.60 -1.38
CA PHE A 78 19.37 27.15 -0.31
C PHE A 78 20.88 26.92 -0.48
N SER A 79 21.31 26.02 -1.38
CA SER A 79 22.76 25.72 -1.59
C SER A 79 23.47 26.66 -2.56
N LYS A 80 22.79 27.68 -3.11
CA LYS A 80 23.34 28.59 -4.12
C LYS A 80 23.89 29.91 -3.54
N LYS A 81 24.35 29.90 -2.29
CA LYS A 81 24.89 31.08 -1.60
C LYS A 81 26.39 30.94 -1.34
#